data_AF-A7SQU1-F1
#
_entry.id   AF-A7SQU1-F1
#
_cell.length_a   1.000
_cell.length_b   1.000
_cell.length_c   1.000
_cell.angle_alpha   90.00
_cell.angle_beta   90.00
_cell.angle_gamma   90.00
#
_symmetry.space_group_name_H-M   'P 1'
#
loop_
_entity.id
_entity.type
_entity.pdbx_description
1 polymer ?
#
loop_
_entity_poly.entity_id
_entity_poly.type
_entity_poly.pdbx_seq_one_letter_code
_entity_poly.pdbx_strand_id
1 'polypeptide(L)'
;MNRFKRRRSTDSFSNSSEPDSPRKTKQRRRAPVPRPLVEVTEADLVLVAERFADKRYDSINGTSCHQCRQKTDDLKTTCKSENCVGIRGQFCGPCLRNRYGEDAKEAIMNPQWVCPPCRGICNCSFCMKKRGRRCTGILIHLAREKGFEDVKAFLGD
;
A
#
# COMPACT_ATOMS: atom_id res chain seq x y z
N MET A 1 -24.70 18.59 37.20
CA MET A 1 -24.12 19.54 38.19
C MET A 1 -22.70 19.08 38.53
N ASN A 2 -21.99 19.73 39.47
CA ASN A 2 -20.52 19.86 39.41
C ASN A 2 -19.80 19.64 40.77
N ARG A 3 -18.53 19.18 40.74
CA ARG A 3 -17.56 19.03 41.88
C ARG A 3 -17.91 17.91 42.87
N PHE A 4 -17.03 17.39 43.75
CA PHE A 4 -15.68 17.75 44.23
C PHE A 4 -14.73 16.52 44.19
N LYS A 5 -13.38 16.56 44.12
CA LYS A 5 -12.30 17.52 44.47
C LYS A 5 -11.67 17.36 45.88
N ARG A 6 -10.65 16.49 45.98
CA ARG A 6 -9.57 16.30 47.02
C ARG A 6 -8.42 15.54 46.30
N ARG A 7 -7.10 15.55 46.61
CA ARG A 7 -6.15 16.32 47.46
C ARG A 7 -4.74 16.19 46.78
N ARG A 8 -3.70 16.97 47.16
CA ARG A 8 -2.31 16.85 46.62
C ARG A 8 -1.26 16.75 47.74
N SER A 9 -0.13 16.09 47.48
CA SER A 9 1.15 16.23 48.21
C SER A 9 2.15 17.01 47.34
N THR A 10 2.78 18.05 47.88
CA THR A 10 3.94 18.75 47.29
C THR A 10 5.21 17.89 47.47
N ASP A 11 6.34 18.06 46.77
CA ASP A 11 7.12 19.25 46.39
C ASP A 11 8.02 18.91 45.17
N SER A 12 8.86 19.76 44.55
CA SER A 12 9.08 21.22 44.63
C SER A 12 9.49 21.79 43.25
N PHE A 13 9.95 23.06 43.17
CA PHE A 13 10.20 23.78 41.91
C PHE A 13 11.44 23.34 41.09
N SER A 14 11.30 23.40 39.76
CA SER A 14 12.37 23.74 38.81
C SER A 14 11.71 24.32 37.55
N ASN A 15 12.04 25.56 37.19
CA ASN A 15 11.44 26.26 36.05
C ASN A 15 12.43 26.37 34.89
N SER A 16 12.28 25.52 33.88
CA SER A 16 13.04 25.55 32.63
C SER A 16 12.09 25.75 31.46
N SER A 17 12.04 26.97 30.92
CA SER A 17 11.16 27.36 29.81
C SER A 17 11.68 26.85 28.47
N GLU A 18 11.30 25.61 28.11
CA GLU A 18 11.46 25.06 26.77
C GLU A 18 10.76 25.95 25.72
N PRO A 19 11.44 26.40 24.65
CA PRO A 19 10.81 27.20 23.59
C PRO A 19 9.93 26.33 22.67
N ASP A 20 8.70 26.80 22.39
CA ASP A 20 7.78 26.11 21.48
C ASP A 20 8.41 25.94 20.08
N SER A 21 8.63 24.68 19.68
CA SER A 21 9.35 24.36 18.46
C SER A 21 8.52 24.73 17.23
N PRO A 22 9.02 25.61 16.33
CA PRO A 22 8.21 26.21 15.28
C PRO A 22 7.55 25.16 14.39
N ARG A 23 6.21 25.19 14.38
CA ARG A 23 5.33 24.22 13.70
C ARG A 23 5.68 24.09 12.23
N LYS A 24 6.47 23.06 11.90
CA LYS A 24 7.08 22.84 10.57
C LYS A 24 6.10 23.14 9.44
N THR A 25 6.40 24.17 8.67
CA THR A 25 5.58 24.60 7.53
C THR A 25 5.40 23.45 6.55
N LYS A 26 4.18 23.29 6.01
CA LYS A 26 3.89 22.25 5.01
C LYS A 26 4.68 22.55 3.75
N GLN A 27 5.87 21.94 3.62
CA GLN A 27 6.70 22.06 2.41
C GLN A 27 5.85 21.76 1.18
N ARG A 28 5.89 22.66 0.19
CA ARG A 28 5.19 22.50 -1.09
C ARG A 28 5.66 21.19 -1.70
N ARG A 29 4.74 20.23 -1.85
CA ARG A 29 5.03 18.96 -2.53
C ARG A 29 5.48 19.30 -3.96
N ARG A 30 6.70 18.87 -4.31
CA ARG A 30 7.18 18.94 -5.70
C ARG A 30 6.21 18.16 -6.59
N ALA A 31 6.01 18.65 -7.82
CA ALA A 31 5.22 17.91 -8.81
C ALA A 31 5.82 16.52 -9.02
N PRO A 32 5.01 15.47 -9.29
CA PRO A 32 5.54 14.18 -9.69
C PRO A 32 6.35 14.35 -10.98
N VAL A 33 7.61 13.94 -10.97
CA VAL A 33 8.40 13.82 -12.20
C VAL A 33 7.78 12.68 -13.01
N PRO A 34 7.49 12.87 -14.32
CA PRO A 34 7.05 11.78 -15.18
C PRO A 34 8.03 10.60 -15.10
N ARG A 35 7.52 9.39 -14.88
CA ARG A 35 8.37 8.19 -14.95
C ARG A 35 8.78 8.01 -16.41
N PRO A 36 10.08 7.79 -16.72
CA PRO A 36 10.48 7.38 -18.06
C PRO A 36 9.68 6.15 -18.51
N LEU A 37 9.20 6.17 -19.75
CA LEU A 37 8.54 5.03 -20.35
C LEU A 37 9.61 4.00 -20.72
N VAL A 38 9.96 3.15 -19.76
CA VAL A 38 10.57 1.86 -20.07
C VAL A 38 9.47 1.01 -20.69
N GLU A 39 9.59 0.75 -21.98
CA GLU A 39 8.73 -0.20 -22.67
C GLU A 39 9.03 -1.60 -22.12
N VAL A 40 7.97 -2.31 -21.71
CA VAL A 40 8.07 -3.65 -21.14
C VAL A 40 7.70 -4.63 -22.24
N THR A 41 8.61 -5.55 -22.54
CA THR A 41 8.43 -6.57 -23.56
C THR A 41 7.75 -7.81 -23.00
N GLU A 42 7.25 -8.69 -23.86
CA GLU A 42 6.72 -9.99 -23.45
C GLU A 42 7.79 -10.86 -22.76
N ALA A 43 9.06 -10.70 -23.12
CA ALA A 43 10.17 -11.41 -22.48
C ALA A 43 10.38 -10.99 -21.01
N ASP A 44 10.16 -9.71 -20.68
CA ASP A 44 10.27 -9.20 -19.30
C ASP A 44 9.20 -9.81 -18.36
N LEU A 45 8.09 -10.33 -18.91
CA LEU A 45 7.00 -10.93 -18.13
C LEU A 45 7.44 -12.20 -17.38
N VAL A 46 8.58 -12.81 -17.75
CA VAL A 46 9.21 -13.90 -16.98
C VAL A 46 9.68 -13.46 -15.59
N LEU A 47 9.94 -12.16 -15.40
CA LEU A 47 10.36 -11.59 -14.12
C LEU A 47 9.18 -11.36 -13.15
N VAL A 48 7.94 -11.61 -13.57
CA VAL A 48 6.75 -11.47 -12.72
C VAL A 48 6.59 -12.72 -11.85
N ALA A 49 6.86 -12.61 -10.55
CA ALA A 49 6.70 -13.71 -9.61
C ALA A 49 5.24 -14.23 -9.55
N GLU A 50 5.06 -15.54 -9.66
CA GLU A 50 3.72 -16.15 -9.71
C GLU A 50 3.21 -16.61 -8.33
N ARG A 51 4.13 -17.02 -7.45
CA ARG A 51 3.90 -17.43 -6.06
C ARG A 51 4.78 -16.58 -5.12
N PHE A 52 4.45 -16.59 -3.83
CA PHE A 52 5.23 -15.83 -2.83
C PHE A 52 6.63 -16.42 -2.59
N ALA A 53 6.84 -17.71 -2.86
CA ALA A 53 8.13 -18.39 -2.71
C ALA A 53 9.14 -18.00 -3.81
N ASP A 54 8.66 -17.56 -4.97
CA ASP A 54 9.49 -17.23 -6.14
C ASP A 54 10.13 -15.82 -6.04
N LYS A 55 9.89 -15.12 -4.93
CA LYS A 55 10.26 -13.71 -4.73
C LYS A 55 11.61 -13.55 -4.05
N ARG A 56 12.61 -13.06 -4.79
CA ARG A 56 13.91 -12.69 -4.24
C ARG A 56 13.91 -11.28 -3.66
N TYR A 57 14.45 -11.13 -2.46
CA TYR A 57 14.49 -9.86 -1.72
C TYR A 57 15.75 -9.06 -2.07
N ASP A 58 15.55 -7.80 -2.43
CA ASP A 58 16.62 -6.82 -2.65
C ASP A 58 16.23 -5.56 -1.87
N SER A 59 17.02 -5.20 -0.87
CA SER A 59 16.82 -4.00 -0.03
C SER A 59 17.29 -2.70 -0.70
N ILE A 60 18.13 -2.79 -1.72
CA ILE A 60 18.81 -1.69 -2.40
C ILE A 60 18.05 -1.35 -3.69
N ASN A 61 18.13 -2.19 -4.72
CA ASN A 61 17.60 -1.92 -6.06
C ASN A 61 16.14 -2.36 -6.23
N GLY A 62 15.68 -3.29 -5.40
CA GLY A 62 14.35 -3.88 -5.49
C GLY A 62 13.22 -2.83 -5.43
N THR A 63 12.10 -3.15 -6.06
CA THR A 63 10.88 -2.34 -6.01
C THR A 63 9.90 -2.91 -4.97
N SER A 64 9.21 -2.03 -4.23
CA SER A 64 8.22 -2.48 -3.23
C SER A 64 6.86 -2.79 -3.87
N CYS A 65 6.15 -3.77 -3.32
CA CYS A 65 4.74 -4.03 -3.63
C CYS A 65 3.79 -3.26 -2.69
N HIS A 66 2.72 -2.64 -3.21
CA HIS A 66 1.72 -1.91 -2.44
C HIS A 66 1.09 -2.73 -1.31
N GLN A 67 0.82 -4.01 -1.58
CA GLN A 67 0.05 -4.88 -0.70
C GLN A 67 0.91 -5.52 0.40
N CYS A 68 1.97 -6.25 0.04
CA CYS A 68 2.84 -6.95 1.01
C CYS A 68 4.04 -6.11 1.49
N ARG A 69 4.33 -4.96 0.86
CA ARG A 69 5.40 -4.00 1.22
C ARG A 69 6.84 -4.52 1.13
N GLN A 70 7.04 -5.83 0.93
CA GLN A 70 8.33 -6.42 0.57
C GLN A 70 8.96 -5.64 -0.60
N LYS A 71 10.26 -5.36 -0.50
CA LYS A 71 11.10 -4.81 -1.55
C LYS A 71 11.83 -5.97 -2.24
N THR A 72 11.56 -6.20 -3.51
CA THR A 72 11.94 -7.43 -4.21
C THR A 72 12.27 -7.09 -5.68
N ASP A 73 13.08 -7.92 -6.34
CA ASP A 73 13.56 -7.68 -7.70
C ASP A 73 12.55 -8.03 -8.81
N ASP A 74 11.52 -8.83 -8.49
CA ASP A 74 10.41 -9.19 -9.40
C ASP A 74 9.77 -7.99 -10.12
N LEU A 75 9.36 -8.18 -11.36
CA LEU A 75 8.61 -7.17 -12.14
C LEU A 75 7.20 -6.99 -11.54
N LYS A 76 6.76 -5.73 -11.48
CA LYS A 76 5.52 -5.31 -10.82
C LYS A 76 4.70 -4.41 -11.73
N THR A 77 3.38 -4.49 -11.61
CA THR A 77 2.44 -3.67 -12.39
C THR A 77 2.72 -2.18 -12.25
N THR A 78 2.41 -1.37 -13.27
CA THR A 78 2.52 0.09 -13.19
C THR A 78 1.22 0.72 -13.67
N CYS A 79 0.44 1.24 -12.71
CA CYS A 79 -0.82 1.95 -12.95
C CYS A 79 -0.64 3.10 -13.95
N LYS A 80 -1.54 3.16 -14.93
CA LYS A 80 -1.51 4.10 -16.05
C LYS A 80 -2.35 5.37 -15.80
N SER A 81 -3.08 5.43 -14.69
CA SER A 81 -3.87 6.60 -14.27
C SER A 81 -2.96 7.77 -13.84
N GLU A 82 -3.16 8.94 -14.45
CA GLU A 82 -2.41 10.20 -14.23
C GLU A 82 -2.19 10.56 -12.76
N ASN A 83 -3.18 10.32 -11.91
CA ASN A 83 -3.17 10.66 -10.49
C ASN A 83 -2.50 9.59 -9.61
N CYS A 84 -1.90 8.55 -10.20
CA CYS A 84 -1.24 7.47 -9.48
C CYS A 84 0.27 7.74 -9.30
N VAL A 85 0.74 7.77 -8.05
CA VAL A 85 2.13 8.10 -7.72
C VAL A 85 2.89 6.94 -7.03
N GLY A 86 4.06 6.60 -7.57
CA GLY A 86 5.02 5.66 -6.99
C GLY A 86 4.42 4.31 -6.58
N ILE A 87 4.70 3.91 -5.34
CA ILE A 87 4.25 2.66 -4.70
C ILE A 87 2.72 2.43 -4.72
N ARG A 88 1.89 3.45 -5.01
CA ARG A 88 0.44 3.27 -5.14
C ARG A 88 0.05 2.40 -6.35
N GLY A 89 0.88 2.41 -7.40
CA GLY A 89 0.61 1.72 -8.65
C GLY A 89 1.25 0.34 -8.80
N GLN A 90 2.00 -0.15 -7.81
CA GLN A 90 2.89 -1.31 -7.95
C GLN A 90 2.38 -2.55 -7.20
N PHE A 91 2.09 -3.63 -7.93
CA PHE A 91 1.72 -4.92 -7.34
C PHE A 91 2.56 -6.05 -7.95
N CYS A 92 3.04 -6.97 -7.11
CA CYS A 92 3.61 -8.24 -7.56
C CYS A 92 2.50 -9.26 -7.82
N GLY A 93 2.69 -10.18 -8.76
CA GLY A 93 1.73 -11.22 -9.16
C GLY A 93 0.95 -11.89 -8.03
N PRO A 94 1.59 -12.40 -6.95
CA PRO A 94 0.89 -13.15 -5.91
C PRO A 94 0.06 -12.23 -5.00
N CYS A 95 0.27 -10.91 -5.06
CA CYS A 95 -0.53 -9.92 -4.34
C CYS A 95 -1.67 -9.33 -5.16
N LEU A 96 -1.60 -9.36 -6.49
CA LEU A 96 -2.69 -8.87 -7.33
C LEU A 96 -3.77 -9.95 -7.46
N ARG A 97 -3.38 -11.14 -7.95
CA ARG A 97 -4.22 -12.33 -8.12
C ARG A 97 -5.02 -12.67 -6.87
N ASN A 98 -4.33 -12.95 -5.76
CA ASN A 98 -4.96 -13.38 -4.49
C ASN A 98 -5.77 -12.29 -3.76
N ARG A 99 -5.87 -11.06 -4.27
CA ARG A 99 -6.55 -9.95 -3.58
C ARG A 99 -7.63 -9.26 -4.39
N TYR A 100 -7.56 -9.36 -5.71
CA TYR A 100 -8.42 -8.64 -6.65
C TYR A 100 -8.83 -9.48 -7.88
N GLY A 101 -8.39 -10.74 -7.99
CA GLY A 101 -8.70 -11.63 -9.13
C GLY A 101 -7.95 -11.32 -10.43
N GLU A 102 -7.04 -10.34 -10.43
CA GLU A 102 -6.34 -9.85 -11.63
C GLU A 102 -4.95 -10.49 -11.81
N ASP A 103 -4.61 -10.86 -13.05
CA ASP A 103 -3.22 -11.24 -13.38
C ASP A 103 -2.30 -10.01 -13.52
N ALA A 104 -1.02 -10.19 -13.17
CA ALA A 104 -0.04 -9.12 -13.21
C ALA A 104 0.66 -8.95 -14.57
N LYS A 105 0.80 -10.01 -15.38
CA LYS A 105 1.39 -9.93 -16.73
C LYS A 105 0.42 -9.18 -17.65
N GLU A 106 -0.87 -9.53 -17.62
CA GLU A 106 -1.94 -8.77 -18.29
C GLU A 106 -1.96 -7.30 -17.85
N ALA A 107 -1.92 -7.03 -16.54
CA ALA A 107 -1.93 -5.69 -15.97
C ALA A 107 -0.64 -4.86 -16.21
N ILE A 108 0.44 -5.49 -16.66
CA ILE A 108 1.68 -4.81 -17.10
C ILE A 108 1.52 -4.36 -18.56
N MET A 109 1.09 -5.27 -19.44
CA MET A 109 0.95 -5.03 -20.88
C MET A 109 -0.22 -4.10 -21.20
N ASN A 110 -1.32 -4.15 -20.44
CA ASN A 110 -2.50 -3.33 -20.68
C ASN A 110 -2.20 -1.81 -20.48
N PRO A 111 -2.26 -0.98 -21.55
CA PRO A 111 -1.94 0.45 -21.48
C PRO A 111 -2.98 1.29 -20.74
N GLN A 112 -4.15 0.73 -20.42
CA GLN A 112 -5.25 1.37 -19.69
C GLN A 112 -5.40 0.80 -18.26
N TRP A 113 -4.48 -0.04 -17.76
CA TRP A 113 -4.65 -0.64 -16.43
C TRP A 113 -4.57 0.38 -15.29
N VAL A 114 -5.67 0.49 -14.55
CA VAL A 114 -5.79 1.32 -13.35
C VAL A 114 -5.71 0.43 -12.10
N CYS A 115 -4.79 0.72 -11.18
CA CYS A 115 -4.59 -0.13 -10.01
C CYS A 115 -5.78 -0.12 -9.02
N PRO A 116 -5.96 -1.19 -8.20
CA PRO A 116 -7.02 -1.26 -7.19
C PRO A 116 -7.10 -0.05 -6.24
N PRO A 117 -6.00 0.62 -5.85
CA PRO A 117 -6.07 1.87 -5.09
C PRO A 117 -6.70 3.05 -5.85
N CYS A 118 -6.52 3.14 -7.16
CA CYS A 118 -7.11 4.22 -7.98
C CYS A 118 -8.54 3.92 -8.40
N ARG A 119 -8.89 2.64 -8.67
CA ARG A 119 -10.28 2.16 -8.81
C ARG A 119 -11.11 2.21 -7.52
N GLY A 120 -10.54 2.66 -6.40
CA GLY A 120 -11.25 2.76 -5.13
C GLY A 120 -11.41 1.44 -4.35
N ILE A 121 -11.21 0.27 -4.98
CA ILE A 121 -11.45 -1.08 -4.40
C ILE A 121 -10.33 -1.66 -3.51
N CYS A 122 -9.14 -1.05 -3.44
CA CYS A 122 -8.00 -1.64 -2.67
C CYS A 122 -8.36 -1.95 -1.20
N ASN A 123 -8.26 -3.22 -0.81
CA ASN A 123 -8.61 -3.72 0.53
C ASN A 123 -7.41 -3.75 1.51
N CYS A 124 -6.25 -3.19 1.14
CA CYS A 124 -5.08 -3.14 2.01
C CYS A 124 -5.31 -2.27 3.27
N SER A 125 -4.63 -2.59 4.37
CA SER A 125 -4.83 -1.95 5.68
C SER A 125 -4.63 -0.43 5.68
N PHE A 126 -3.69 0.10 4.88
CA PHE A 126 -3.52 1.56 4.74
C PHE A 126 -4.67 2.21 3.96
N CYS A 127 -5.16 1.58 2.88
CA CYS A 127 -6.28 2.12 2.12
C CYS A 127 -7.60 2.05 2.91
N MET A 128 -7.86 0.94 3.61
CA MET A 128 -9.03 0.80 4.48
C MET A 128 -9.02 1.84 5.61
N LYS A 129 -7.90 2.00 6.33
CA LYS A 129 -7.76 3.05 7.36
C LYS A 129 -7.96 4.46 6.79
N LYS A 130 -7.49 4.75 5.57
CA LYS A 130 -7.74 6.05 4.91
C LYS A 130 -9.23 6.27 4.56
N ARG A 131 -10.00 5.21 4.33
CA ARG A 131 -11.47 5.26 4.13
C ARG A 131 -12.28 5.15 5.43
N GLY A 132 -11.64 5.16 6.61
CA GLY A 132 -12.32 4.95 7.89
C GLY A 132 -12.84 3.52 8.13
N ARG A 133 -12.56 2.56 7.25
CA ARG A 133 -12.96 1.15 7.40
C ARG A 133 -11.94 0.36 8.23
N ARG A 134 -12.39 -0.72 8.87
CA ARG A 134 -11.51 -1.71 9.54
C ARG A 134 -10.56 -2.37 8.53
N CYS A 135 -9.36 -2.75 8.97
CA CYS A 135 -8.39 -3.46 8.15
C CYS A 135 -8.79 -4.93 7.96
N THR A 136 -8.61 -5.50 6.75
CA THR A 136 -9.06 -6.87 6.45
C THR A 136 -8.19 -7.99 7.04
N GLY A 137 -6.93 -7.71 7.41
CA GLY A 137 -5.95 -8.77 7.68
C GLY A 137 -5.57 -9.56 6.42
N ILE A 138 -5.13 -10.81 6.59
CA ILE A 138 -4.82 -11.79 5.52
C ILE A 138 -6.02 -12.74 5.39
N LEU A 139 -6.77 -12.65 4.29
CA LEU A 139 -8.02 -13.39 4.11
C LEU A 139 -7.99 -14.49 3.03
N ILE A 140 -6.91 -14.64 2.27
CA ILE A 140 -6.89 -15.55 1.10
C ILE A 140 -7.16 -17.02 1.46
N HIS A 141 -6.75 -17.48 2.65
CA HIS A 141 -7.04 -18.84 3.11
C HIS A 141 -8.55 -19.03 3.37
N LEU A 142 -9.16 -18.11 4.13
CA LEU A 142 -10.59 -18.10 4.43
C LEU A 142 -11.48 -17.86 3.19
N ALA A 143 -11.00 -17.09 2.22
CA ALA A 143 -11.67 -16.90 0.94
C ALA A 143 -11.78 -18.23 0.18
N ARG A 144 -10.64 -18.94 0.02
CA ARG A 144 -10.57 -20.23 -0.67
C ARG A 144 -11.30 -21.36 0.05
N GLU A 145 -11.24 -21.38 1.38
CA GLU A 145 -12.04 -22.29 2.23
C GLU A 145 -13.54 -22.15 1.96
N LYS A 146 -14.00 -20.94 1.58
CA LYS A 146 -15.38 -20.64 1.19
C LYS A 146 -15.63 -20.63 -0.32
N GLY A 147 -14.72 -21.19 -1.12
CA GLY A 147 -14.87 -21.33 -2.57
C GLY A 147 -14.55 -20.08 -3.40
N PHE A 148 -13.99 -19.01 -2.80
CA PHE A 148 -13.58 -17.81 -3.53
C PHE A 148 -12.09 -17.86 -3.88
N GLU A 149 -11.75 -17.58 -5.14
CA GLU A 149 -10.36 -17.58 -5.60
C GLU A 149 -9.53 -16.42 -5.01
N ASP A 150 -10.20 -15.29 -4.71
CA ASP A 150 -9.59 -14.04 -4.29
C ASP A 150 -10.35 -13.30 -3.17
N VAL A 151 -9.68 -12.35 -2.51
CA VAL A 151 -10.22 -11.63 -1.35
C VAL A 151 -11.23 -10.54 -1.71
N LYS A 152 -11.20 -9.94 -2.91
CA LYS A 152 -12.21 -8.98 -3.37
C LYS A 152 -13.56 -9.68 -3.53
N ALA A 153 -13.60 -10.79 -4.29
CA ALA A 153 -14.83 -11.57 -4.48
C ALA A 153 -15.42 -12.04 -3.14
N PHE A 154 -14.58 -12.53 -2.21
CA PHE A 154 -15.01 -12.93 -0.87
C PHE A 154 -15.59 -11.78 -0.02
N LEU A 155 -15.15 -10.53 -0.23
CA LEU A 155 -15.63 -9.36 0.52
C LEU A 155 -16.87 -8.69 -0.08
N GLY A 156 -17.16 -8.92 -1.37
CA GLY A 156 -18.19 -8.16 -2.10
C GLY A 156 -17.82 -6.69 -2.36
N ASP A 157 -16.53 -6.33 -2.23
CA ASP A 157 -15.95 -5.03 -2.67
C ASP A 157 -15.62 -5.03 -4.18
#